data_AF-A0A2V6QUX3-F1
#
_entry.id   AF-A0A2V6QUX3-F1
#
_cell.length_a   1.000
_cell.length_b   1.000
_cell.length_c   1.000
_cell.angle_alpha   90.00
_cell.angle_beta   90.00
_cell.angle_gamma   90.00
#
_symmetry.space_group_name_H-M   'P 1'
#
loop_
_entity.id
_entity.type
_entity.pdbx_description
1 polymer ?
#
loop_
_entity_poly.entity_id
_entity_poly.type
_entity_poly.pdbx_seq_one_letter_code
_entity_poly.pdbx_strand_id
1 'polypeptide(L)'
;MARGRPPGQGSPQRGAAAARRHRAARPPLAAARGLARRRRARASSGAASPPRRLQADRAARLAVRRQPARARLRRHHLALRPTLVAVAAEILDALAAQGFRRFVLANYQADPAHLAAMARIKRRAELRRGVRVLFAGFAPAPRTQRAMTHARVTGLLKSPTPEREWHSGEMETSLVLATRPRLVRRRLARRLPPHWIDFRAALAAGKTFREMDASGRGYFGWPAAARAATGRRGLALRARLIARVLLAELGPLRTR
;
A
#
# COMPACT_ATOMS: atom_id res chain seq x y z
N MET A 1 13.38 14.99 -74.98
CA MET A 1 12.79 16.14 -74.27
C MET A 1 13.75 16.62 -73.19
N ALA A 2 13.78 17.93 -72.99
CA ALA A 2 14.94 18.74 -72.61
C ALA A 2 15.41 18.65 -71.15
N ARG A 3 16.70 18.92 -70.98
CA ARG A 3 17.43 19.17 -69.73
C ARG A 3 17.07 20.55 -69.15
N GLY A 4 17.10 20.67 -67.82
CA GLY A 4 17.08 21.95 -67.12
C GLY A 4 17.50 21.82 -65.65
N ARG A 5 18.73 22.24 -65.33
CA ARG A 5 19.19 22.76 -64.02
C ARG A 5 19.23 24.30 -64.17
N PRO A 6 19.19 25.16 -63.12
CA PRO A 6 20.22 25.16 -62.06
C PRO A 6 19.70 25.74 -60.68
N PRO A 7 20.47 26.43 -59.81
CA PRO A 7 20.74 25.97 -58.44
C PRO A 7 20.32 26.97 -57.33
N GLY A 8 20.48 26.59 -56.06
CA GLY A 8 20.31 27.53 -54.93
C GLY A 8 20.88 26.97 -53.62
N GLN A 9 22.11 27.37 -53.28
CA GLN A 9 22.77 27.09 -52.00
C GLN A 9 22.23 28.00 -50.89
N GLY A 10 22.26 27.52 -49.64
CA GLY A 10 22.09 28.35 -48.45
C GLY A 10 22.08 27.56 -47.14
N SER A 11 23.22 27.49 -46.45
CA SER A 11 23.33 27.07 -45.03
C SER A 11 23.70 28.30 -44.16
N PRO A 12 23.98 28.18 -42.84
CA PRO A 12 23.14 28.75 -41.77
C PRO A 12 23.81 29.91 -40.99
N GLN A 13 23.02 30.83 -40.43
CA GLN A 13 23.47 31.78 -39.39
C GLN A 13 22.86 31.33 -38.04
N ARG A 14 23.64 30.81 -37.08
CA ARG A 14 24.44 31.51 -36.05
C ARG A 14 23.73 32.69 -35.39
N GLY A 15 23.37 32.51 -34.12
CA GLY A 15 22.98 33.56 -33.19
C GLY A 15 23.08 33.05 -31.75
N ALA A 16 24.26 33.24 -31.15
CA ALA A 16 24.53 32.99 -29.73
C ALA A 16 24.29 34.27 -28.92
N ALA A 17 23.80 34.15 -27.69
CA ALA A 17 24.02 35.02 -26.52
C ALA A 17 22.86 34.81 -25.53
N ALA A 18 22.99 34.91 -24.20
CA ALA A 18 24.12 34.95 -23.30
C ALA A 18 23.50 34.82 -21.89
N ALA A 19 24.15 34.06 -21.02
CA ALA A 19 23.82 34.00 -19.62
C ALA A 19 24.09 35.34 -18.92
N ARG A 20 23.22 35.76 -17.98
CA ARG A 20 23.64 36.60 -16.85
C ARG A 20 22.96 36.14 -15.55
N ARG A 21 23.83 35.79 -14.61
CA ARG A 21 23.58 35.55 -13.19
C ARG A 21 23.59 36.90 -12.46
N HIS A 22 22.72 37.12 -11.47
CA HIS A 22 22.99 37.92 -10.27
C HIS A 22 22.00 37.46 -9.20
N ARG A 23 22.42 36.68 -8.19
CA ARG A 23 23.13 37.03 -6.93
C ARG A 23 22.17 37.55 -5.85
N ALA A 24 22.23 36.84 -4.73
CA ALA A 24 21.47 36.92 -3.49
C ALA A 24 21.42 38.30 -2.82
N ALA A 25 20.35 38.52 -2.05
CA ALA A 25 20.39 39.28 -0.80
C ALA A 25 19.34 38.74 0.19
N ARG A 26 19.82 38.19 1.32
CA ARG A 26 19.14 38.17 2.64
C ARG A 26 19.74 39.32 3.44
N PRO A 27 19.00 39.98 4.35
CA PRO A 27 19.13 39.67 5.80
C PRO A 27 17.83 40.01 6.59
N PRO A 28 17.82 40.15 7.93
CA PRO A 28 18.20 39.17 8.96
C PRO A 28 17.07 38.89 9.98
N LEU A 29 17.34 37.89 10.84
CA LEU A 29 16.64 37.58 12.10
C LEU A 29 16.86 38.68 13.14
N ALA A 30 15.79 39.03 13.88
CA ALA A 30 15.86 39.73 15.16
C ALA A 30 15.21 38.86 16.25
N ALA A 31 15.86 38.86 17.41
CA ALA A 31 15.57 38.07 18.60
C ALA A 31 14.90 38.92 19.70
N ALA A 32 14.11 38.29 20.57
CA ALA A 32 13.90 38.62 22.00
C ALA A 32 12.87 37.60 22.55
N ARG A 33 13.16 36.69 23.50
CA ARG A 33 13.47 36.83 24.94
C ARG A 33 12.44 37.65 25.73
N GLY A 34 11.80 37.00 26.71
CA GLY A 34 10.97 37.62 27.75
C GLY A 34 9.96 36.62 28.35
N LEU A 35 10.38 35.77 29.30
CA LEU A 35 10.17 35.90 30.75
C LEU A 35 8.74 35.61 31.27
N ALA A 36 8.67 34.46 31.93
CA ALA A 36 7.87 34.09 33.09
C ALA A 36 6.92 35.12 33.72
N ARG A 37 5.71 34.67 34.10
CA ARG A 37 5.32 34.57 35.53
C ARG A 37 4.02 33.77 35.74
N ARG A 38 4.03 33.09 36.88
CA ARG A 38 2.98 32.25 37.48
C ARG A 38 1.73 33.06 37.81
N ARG A 39 0.56 32.40 37.75
CA ARG A 39 -0.48 32.53 38.78
C ARG A 39 -1.33 31.25 38.83
N ARG A 40 -1.29 30.59 39.99
CA ARG A 40 -2.28 29.61 40.43
C ARG A 40 -3.50 30.36 40.94
N ALA A 41 -4.69 29.93 40.55
CA ALA A 41 -5.90 30.07 41.35
C ALA A 41 -6.74 28.81 41.16
N ARG A 42 -7.06 28.14 42.27
CA ARG A 42 -8.06 27.08 42.36
C ARG A 42 -9.43 27.74 42.46
N ALA A 43 -10.41 27.25 41.71
CA ALA A 43 -11.80 27.17 42.16
C ALA A 43 -12.53 26.07 41.37
N SER A 44 -13.31 25.31 42.11
CA SER A 44 -14.07 24.11 41.80
C SER A 44 -15.36 24.37 41.03
N SER A 45 -15.74 23.47 40.11
CA SER A 45 -17.11 22.91 39.99
C SER A 45 -17.17 21.92 38.82
N GLY A 46 -17.87 20.80 39.04
CA GLY A 46 -17.89 19.66 38.14
C GLY A 46 -18.47 19.91 36.75
N ALA A 47 -17.95 19.17 35.77
CA ALA A 47 -18.64 18.85 34.53
C ALA A 47 -18.00 17.60 33.90
N ALA A 48 -18.82 16.56 33.78
CA ALA A 48 -18.75 15.41 32.86
C ALA A 48 -17.36 14.91 32.41
N SER A 49 -17.02 13.69 32.84
CA SER A 49 -16.01 12.84 32.19
C SER A 49 -16.28 12.77 30.68
N PRO A 50 -15.28 13.06 29.81
CA PRO A 50 -15.46 12.92 28.37
C PRO A 50 -15.66 11.45 28.00
N PRO A 51 -16.43 11.15 26.94
CA PRO A 51 -16.65 9.77 26.52
C PRO A 51 -15.31 9.11 26.19
N ARG A 52 -15.10 7.92 26.76
CA ARG A 52 -13.95 7.06 26.48
C ARG A 52 -13.80 6.94 24.97
N ARG A 53 -12.70 7.46 24.44
CA ARG A 53 -12.29 7.22 23.05
C ARG A 53 -12.23 5.71 22.83
N LEU A 54 -13.03 5.20 21.90
CA LEU A 54 -12.91 3.84 21.36
C LEU A 54 -11.49 3.67 20.81
N GLN A 55 -10.60 3.08 21.62
CA GLN A 55 -9.35 2.54 21.14
C GLN A 55 -9.69 1.28 20.33
N ALA A 56 -9.39 1.32 19.03
CA ALA A 56 -9.28 0.08 18.26
C ALA A 56 -8.05 -0.65 18.78
N ASP A 57 -8.26 -1.68 19.61
CA ASP A 57 -7.18 -2.52 20.11
C ASP A 57 -6.46 -3.19 18.92
N ARG A 58 -5.18 -2.84 18.75
CA ARG A 58 -4.33 -3.44 17.72
C ARG A 58 -3.95 -4.85 18.17
N ALA A 59 -4.65 -5.86 17.66
CA ALA A 59 -4.23 -7.24 17.80
C ALA A 59 -2.92 -7.53 17.03
N ALA A 60 -2.18 -8.53 17.52
CA ALA A 60 -0.82 -8.89 17.15
C ALA A 60 -0.56 -9.03 15.64
N ARG A 61 0.59 -8.53 15.19
CA ARG A 61 1.11 -8.78 13.83
C ARG A 61 1.75 -10.17 13.78
N LEU A 62 1.21 -11.07 12.97
CA LEU A 62 1.84 -12.37 12.72
C LEU A 62 3.11 -12.18 11.87
N ALA A 63 4.29 -12.36 12.48
CA ALA A 63 5.58 -12.41 11.78
C ALA A 63 6.08 -13.85 11.76
N VAL A 64 6.10 -14.46 10.58
CA VAL A 64 6.66 -15.82 10.41
C VAL A 64 8.19 -15.73 10.36
N ARG A 65 8.87 -16.43 11.28
CA ARG A 65 10.34 -16.51 11.38
C ARG A 65 10.88 -17.37 10.22
N ARG A 66 11.88 -16.87 9.46
CA ARG A 66 12.55 -17.62 8.37
C ARG A 66 13.56 -18.64 8.95
N GLN A 67 13.50 -19.88 8.49
CA GLN A 67 14.63 -20.83 8.51
C GLN A 67 15.31 -20.88 7.12
N PRO A 68 16.63 -21.17 7.03
CA PRO A 68 17.39 -20.96 5.80
C PRO A 68 17.10 -22.04 4.73
N ALA A 69 17.16 -21.57 3.48
CA ALA A 69 16.88 -22.31 2.25
C ALA A 69 18.00 -23.33 1.95
N ARG A 70 17.65 -24.52 1.44
CA ARG A 70 17.74 -24.88 0.02
C ARG A 70 17.01 -26.23 -0.12
N ALA A 71 15.98 -26.31 -0.97
CA ALA A 71 15.34 -27.53 -1.55
C ALA A 71 13.80 -27.68 -1.45
N ARG A 72 13.03 -26.83 -0.75
CA ARG A 72 11.57 -27.09 -0.54
C ARG A 72 10.57 -26.02 -0.99
N LEU A 73 10.89 -25.20 -2.00
CA LEU A 73 9.98 -24.14 -2.45
C LEU A 73 8.69 -24.63 -3.15
N ARG A 74 8.59 -25.90 -3.56
CA ARG A 74 7.36 -26.45 -4.16
C ARG A 74 6.23 -26.77 -3.16
N ARG A 75 6.53 -27.01 -1.87
CA ARG A 75 5.52 -27.47 -0.88
C ARG A 75 4.98 -26.38 0.06
N HIS A 76 5.66 -25.25 0.23
CA HIS A 76 5.28 -24.25 1.24
C HIS A 76 4.07 -23.37 0.85
N HIS A 77 3.83 -23.09 -0.43
CA HIS A 77 2.70 -22.26 -0.85
C HIS A 77 1.33 -22.97 -0.78
N LEU A 78 1.32 -24.31 -0.81
CA LEU A 78 0.12 -25.13 -0.63
C LEU A 78 -0.12 -25.48 0.85
N ALA A 79 0.94 -25.81 1.60
CA ALA A 79 0.83 -26.20 3.01
C ALA A 79 0.40 -25.06 3.96
N LEU A 80 0.67 -23.80 3.61
CA LEU A 80 0.30 -22.66 4.48
C LEU A 80 -1.20 -22.32 4.44
N ARG A 81 -1.97 -22.80 3.46
CA ARG A 81 -3.39 -22.40 3.32
C ARG A 81 -4.28 -23.05 4.38
N PRO A 82 -4.19 -24.38 4.64
CA PRO A 82 -4.90 -24.99 5.77
C PRO A 82 -4.47 -24.40 7.11
N THR A 83 -3.16 -24.18 7.30
CA THR A 83 -2.62 -23.56 8.52
C THR A 83 -3.13 -22.14 8.72
N LEU A 84 -3.18 -21.31 7.67
CA LEU A 84 -3.74 -19.96 7.75
C LEU A 84 -5.21 -19.98 8.17
N VAL A 85 -6.01 -20.90 7.60
CA VAL A 85 -7.42 -21.05 7.97
C VAL A 85 -7.56 -21.47 9.43
N ALA A 86 -6.78 -22.46 9.88
CA ALA A 86 -6.81 -22.95 11.25
C ALA A 86 -6.43 -21.85 12.26
N VAL A 87 -5.26 -21.23 12.08
CA VAL A 87 -4.76 -20.18 12.99
C VAL A 87 -5.69 -18.97 13.03
N ALA A 88 -6.17 -18.51 11.88
CA ALA A 88 -7.09 -17.37 11.86
C ALA A 88 -8.43 -17.71 12.51
N ALA A 89 -8.96 -18.92 12.29
CA ALA A 89 -10.19 -19.36 12.93
C ALA A 89 -10.03 -19.47 14.45
N GLU A 90 -8.95 -20.06 14.94
CA GLU A 90 -8.66 -20.17 16.38
C GLU A 90 -8.58 -18.80 17.06
N ILE A 91 -7.88 -17.84 16.45
CA ILE A 91 -7.79 -16.46 16.97
C ILE A 91 -9.19 -15.81 17.01
N LEU A 92 -9.97 -15.94 15.95
CA LEU A 92 -11.33 -15.37 15.88
C LEU A 92 -12.27 -16.03 16.88
N ASP A 93 -12.19 -17.36 17.04
CA ASP A 93 -13.00 -18.13 17.97
C ASP A 93 -12.68 -17.76 19.42
N ALA A 94 -11.39 -17.62 19.76
CA ALA A 94 -10.95 -17.19 21.09
C ALA A 94 -11.43 -15.76 21.42
N LEU A 95 -11.30 -14.83 20.48
CA LEU A 95 -11.81 -13.46 20.67
C LEU A 95 -13.34 -13.42 20.72
N ALA A 96 -14.02 -14.26 19.94
CA ALA A 96 -15.47 -14.37 20.00
C ALA A 96 -15.95 -14.96 21.34
N ALA A 97 -15.20 -15.90 21.93
CA ALA A 97 -15.50 -16.38 23.29
C ALA A 97 -15.43 -15.25 24.33
N GLN A 98 -14.52 -14.27 24.14
CA GLN A 98 -14.38 -13.09 24.99
C GLN A 98 -15.41 -11.96 24.70
N GLY A 99 -16.37 -12.19 23.80
CA GLY A 99 -17.44 -11.22 23.52
C GLY A 99 -17.19 -10.31 22.32
N PHE A 100 -16.06 -10.41 21.63
CA PHE A 100 -15.87 -9.70 20.35
C PHE A 100 -16.79 -10.26 19.27
N ARG A 101 -17.39 -9.39 18.47
CA ARG A 101 -18.40 -9.77 17.46
C ARG A 101 -18.13 -9.23 16.07
N ARG A 102 -17.26 -8.23 15.93
CA ARG A 102 -16.97 -7.57 14.66
C ARG A 102 -15.46 -7.58 14.45
N PHE A 103 -15.02 -8.19 13.36
CA PHE A 103 -13.62 -8.35 13.02
C PHE A 103 -13.33 -7.71 11.67
N VAL A 104 -12.20 -7.02 11.57
CA VAL A 104 -11.67 -6.49 10.31
C VAL A 104 -10.27 -7.03 10.13
N LEU A 105 -10.09 -7.93 9.16
CA LEU A 105 -8.79 -8.54 8.87
C LEU A 105 -8.07 -7.74 7.77
N ALA A 106 -6.89 -7.21 8.08
CA ALA A 106 -6.09 -6.47 7.11
C ALA A 106 -5.30 -7.42 6.21
N ASN A 107 -5.42 -7.24 4.89
CA ASN A 107 -4.75 -8.09 3.91
C ASN A 107 -4.18 -7.27 2.73
N TYR A 108 -2.96 -7.61 2.33
CA TYR A 108 -2.31 -7.05 1.15
C TYR A 108 -1.84 -8.13 0.15
N GLN A 109 -2.25 -9.39 0.34
CA GLN A 109 -1.97 -10.48 -0.58
C GLN A 109 -3.18 -10.75 -1.49
N ALA A 110 -2.99 -10.66 -2.80
CA ALA A 110 -4.05 -10.80 -3.79
C ALA A 110 -4.09 -12.17 -4.50
N ASP A 111 -3.18 -13.09 -4.15
CA ASP A 111 -3.17 -14.46 -4.68
C ASP A 111 -4.56 -15.14 -4.54
N PRO A 112 -5.13 -15.70 -5.63
CA PRO A 112 -6.46 -16.30 -5.63
C PRO A 112 -6.66 -17.37 -4.56
N ALA A 113 -5.64 -18.19 -4.30
CA ALA A 113 -5.74 -19.22 -3.28
C ALA A 113 -5.69 -18.65 -1.86
N HIS A 114 -4.96 -17.55 -1.64
CA HIS A 114 -5.02 -16.78 -0.41
C HIS A 114 -6.41 -16.18 -0.20
N LEU A 115 -7.01 -15.57 -1.22
CA LEU A 115 -8.36 -15.02 -1.14
C LEU A 115 -9.40 -16.14 -0.88
N ALA A 116 -9.26 -17.30 -1.50
CA ALA A 116 -10.11 -18.46 -1.19
C ALA A 116 -9.99 -18.92 0.27
N ALA A 117 -8.78 -18.91 0.84
CA ALA A 117 -8.56 -19.19 2.26
C ALA A 117 -9.24 -18.15 3.17
N MET A 118 -9.15 -16.87 2.82
CA MET A 118 -9.86 -15.80 3.54
C MET A 118 -11.38 -15.98 3.50
N ALA A 119 -11.94 -16.39 2.35
CA ALA A 119 -13.36 -16.69 2.24
C ALA A 119 -13.78 -17.84 3.17
N ARG A 120 -12.94 -18.88 3.30
CA ARG A 120 -13.15 -19.99 4.26
C ARG A 120 -13.11 -19.51 5.71
N ILE A 121 -12.14 -18.67 6.07
CA ILE A 121 -12.02 -18.07 7.41
C ILE A 121 -13.30 -17.31 7.77
N LYS A 122 -13.76 -16.42 6.86
CA LYS A 122 -14.99 -15.66 7.05
C LYS A 122 -16.19 -16.58 7.26
N ARG A 123 -16.41 -17.54 6.35
CA ARG A 123 -17.56 -18.47 6.47
C ARG A 123 -17.55 -19.21 7.80
N ARG A 124 -16.40 -19.76 8.21
CA ARG A 124 -16.29 -20.50 9.48
C ARG A 124 -16.60 -19.61 10.68
N ALA A 125 -15.99 -18.43 10.76
CA ALA A 125 -16.19 -17.53 11.89
C ALA A 125 -17.65 -17.04 12.00
N GLU A 126 -18.31 -16.79 10.87
CA GLU A 126 -19.69 -16.30 10.82
C GLU A 126 -20.76 -17.37 11.05
N LEU A 127 -20.37 -18.65 11.20
CA LEU A 127 -21.27 -19.68 11.76
C LEU A 127 -21.67 -19.34 13.21
N ARG A 128 -20.82 -18.61 13.94
CA ARG A 128 -21.14 -18.15 15.29
C ARG A 128 -22.12 -16.98 15.23
N ARG A 129 -23.24 -17.12 15.94
CA ARG A 129 -24.30 -16.10 15.97
C ARG A 129 -23.74 -14.72 16.34
N GLY A 130 -24.02 -13.75 15.48
CA GLY A 130 -23.64 -12.34 15.68
C GLY A 130 -22.17 -12.02 15.42
N VAL A 131 -21.35 -13.00 15.02
CA VAL A 131 -19.99 -12.74 14.53
C VAL A 131 -20.03 -12.23 13.10
N ARG A 132 -19.23 -11.21 12.80
CA ARG A 132 -19.06 -10.65 11.47
C ARG A 132 -17.60 -10.42 11.16
N VAL A 133 -17.16 -10.84 9.98
CA VAL A 133 -15.78 -10.68 9.50
C VAL A 133 -15.78 -9.90 8.20
N LEU A 134 -15.03 -8.80 8.20
CA LEU A 134 -14.74 -7.96 7.05
C LEU A 134 -13.24 -7.96 6.75
N PHE A 135 -12.87 -7.43 5.58
CA PHE A 135 -11.49 -7.37 5.13
C PHE A 135 -11.07 -5.95 4.77
N ALA A 136 -9.94 -5.51 5.31
CA ALA A 136 -9.29 -4.26 4.92
C ALA A 136 -8.18 -4.55 3.91
N GLY A 137 -8.47 -4.40 2.62
CA GLY A 137 -7.51 -4.55 1.54
C GLY A 137 -7.96 -5.54 0.47
N PHE A 138 -7.06 -6.37 -0.07
CA PHE A 138 -7.47 -7.39 -1.04
C PHE A 138 -8.37 -8.40 -0.34
N ALA A 139 -9.48 -8.78 -0.97
CA ALA A 139 -10.54 -9.52 -0.31
C ALA A 139 -11.29 -10.42 -1.30
N PRO A 140 -11.96 -11.47 -0.80
CA PRO A 140 -12.85 -12.29 -1.64
C PRO A 140 -14.02 -11.49 -2.23
N ALA A 141 -14.45 -10.43 -1.54
CA ALA A 141 -15.59 -9.61 -1.94
C ALA A 141 -15.19 -8.58 -3.02
N PRO A 142 -15.90 -8.50 -4.16
CA PRO A 142 -15.55 -7.59 -5.26
C PRO A 142 -15.52 -6.11 -4.87
N ARG A 143 -16.38 -5.66 -3.94
CA ARG A 143 -16.45 -4.26 -3.51
C ARG A 143 -15.15 -3.79 -2.86
N THR A 144 -14.64 -4.55 -1.90
CA THR A 144 -13.37 -4.24 -1.21
C THR A 144 -12.18 -4.41 -2.15
N GLN A 145 -12.20 -5.43 -3.02
CA GLN A 145 -11.19 -5.63 -4.05
C GLN A 145 -11.05 -4.38 -4.95
N ARG A 146 -12.16 -3.75 -5.37
CA ARG A 146 -12.15 -2.52 -6.17
C ARG A 146 -11.53 -1.32 -5.46
N ALA A 147 -11.61 -1.25 -4.13
CA ALA A 147 -10.94 -0.18 -3.37
C ALA A 147 -9.41 -0.28 -3.45
N MET A 148 -8.86 -1.50 -3.57
CA MET A 148 -7.42 -1.74 -3.72
C MET A 148 -6.88 -1.33 -5.08
N THR A 149 -7.65 -1.58 -6.13
CA THR A 149 -7.29 -1.36 -7.55
C THR A 149 -7.93 -0.11 -8.15
N HIS A 150 -8.38 0.82 -7.31
CA HIS A 150 -9.07 2.02 -7.78
C HIS A 150 -8.16 2.89 -8.66
N ALA A 151 -8.67 3.33 -9.81
CA ALA A 151 -7.95 4.15 -10.78
C ALA A 151 -7.26 5.41 -10.21
N ARG A 152 -7.85 6.07 -9.21
CA ARG A 152 -7.24 7.23 -8.53
C ARG A 152 -5.97 6.88 -7.75
N VAL A 153 -5.82 5.63 -7.31
CA VAL A 153 -4.62 5.13 -6.64
C VAL A 153 -3.53 4.82 -7.66
N THR A 154 -3.89 4.16 -8.78
CA THR A 154 -2.94 3.85 -9.86
C THR A 154 -2.50 5.10 -10.60
N GLY A 155 -3.36 6.12 -10.74
CA GLY A 155 -3.02 7.42 -11.32
C GLY A 155 -2.02 8.26 -10.49
N LEU A 156 -1.62 7.80 -9.30
CA LEU A 156 -0.53 8.41 -8.53
C LEU A 156 0.86 7.91 -8.95
N LEU A 157 0.91 6.83 -9.73
CA LEU A 157 2.14 6.19 -10.18
C LEU A 157 2.75 6.98 -11.32
N LYS A 158 4.08 6.96 -11.40
CA LYS A 158 4.88 7.50 -12.51
C LYS A 158 5.07 6.49 -13.63
N SER A 159 4.85 5.21 -13.33
CA SER A 159 4.90 4.12 -14.30
C SER A 159 4.09 4.46 -15.55
N PRO A 160 4.64 4.28 -16.76
CA PRO A 160 3.90 4.49 -18.01
C PRO A 160 2.80 3.44 -18.22
N THR A 161 2.87 2.31 -17.50
CA THR A 161 1.89 1.21 -17.55
C THR A 161 1.40 0.87 -16.13
N PRO A 162 0.71 1.80 -15.44
CA PRO A 162 0.34 1.64 -14.04
C PRO A 162 -0.60 0.45 -13.77
N GLU A 163 -1.32 -0.03 -14.79
CA GLU A 163 -2.17 -1.22 -14.76
C GLU A 163 -1.37 -2.54 -14.72
N ARG A 164 -0.09 -2.50 -15.11
CA ARG A 164 0.85 -3.64 -15.07
C ARG A 164 1.75 -3.65 -13.82
N GLU A 165 1.59 -2.69 -12.91
CA GLU A 165 2.27 -2.65 -11.61
C GLU A 165 1.61 -3.64 -10.64
N TRP A 166 2.38 -4.60 -10.10
CA TRP A 166 1.83 -5.63 -9.22
C TRP A 166 2.69 -5.91 -7.99
N HIS A 167 3.89 -6.48 -8.19
CA HIS A 167 4.69 -7.02 -7.09
C HIS A 167 6.04 -6.34 -6.97
N SER A 168 6.36 -5.83 -5.79
CA SER A 168 7.57 -5.06 -5.49
C SER A 168 7.80 -3.88 -6.46
N GLY A 169 6.77 -3.46 -7.21
CA GLY A 169 6.82 -2.36 -8.16
C GLY A 169 6.82 -0.99 -7.50
N GLU A 170 6.39 0.04 -8.25
CA GLU A 170 6.43 1.42 -7.81
C GLU A 170 5.61 1.63 -6.52
N MET A 171 4.36 1.14 -6.48
CA MET A 171 3.46 1.36 -5.33
C MET A 171 3.99 0.70 -4.05
N GLU A 172 4.31 -0.59 -4.08
CA GLU A 172 4.78 -1.32 -2.90
C GLU A 172 6.10 -0.76 -2.37
N THR A 173 7.06 -0.50 -3.26
CA THR A 173 8.33 0.14 -2.90
C THR A 173 8.10 1.53 -2.31
N SER A 174 7.15 2.30 -2.88
CA SER A 174 6.80 3.63 -2.37
C SER A 174 6.19 3.58 -0.96
N LEU A 175 5.35 2.58 -0.66
CA LEU A 175 4.78 2.36 0.68
C LEU A 175 5.86 2.05 1.72
N VAL A 176 6.84 1.21 1.37
CA VAL A 176 7.97 0.91 2.26
C VAL A 176 8.86 2.15 2.42
N LEU A 177 9.14 2.89 1.36
CA LEU A 177 9.87 4.18 1.44
C LEU A 177 9.17 5.19 2.35
N ALA A 178 7.83 5.21 2.35
CA ALA A 178 7.05 6.14 3.16
C ALA A 178 7.03 5.78 4.65
N THR A 179 7.08 4.48 4.99
CA THR A 179 6.84 3.98 6.35
C THR A 179 8.09 3.46 7.04
N ARG A 180 8.98 2.81 6.29
CA ARG A 180 10.19 2.13 6.79
C ARG A 180 11.32 2.27 5.77
N PRO A 181 11.78 3.50 5.46
CA PRO A 181 12.71 3.75 4.36
C PRO A 181 14.03 2.97 4.46
N ARG A 182 14.48 2.64 5.67
CA ARG A 182 15.70 1.86 5.92
C ARG A 182 15.62 0.43 5.40
N LEU A 183 14.43 -0.12 5.18
CA LEU A 183 14.23 -1.48 4.64
C LEU A 183 14.37 -1.52 3.10
N VAL A 184 14.37 -0.36 2.44
CA VAL A 184 14.55 -0.30 0.98
C VAL A 184 16.04 -0.18 0.69
N ARG A 185 16.58 -1.12 -0.09
CA ARG A 185 17.93 -1.02 -0.65
C ARG A 185 17.95 0.04 -1.76
N ARG A 186 17.90 1.32 -1.40
CA ARG A 186 17.64 2.44 -2.32
C ARG A 186 18.62 2.51 -3.50
N ARG A 187 19.91 2.23 -3.25
CA ARG A 187 20.93 2.20 -4.31
C ARG A 187 20.64 1.13 -5.36
N LEU A 188 20.21 -0.05 -4.92
CA LEU A 188 19.81 -1.16 -5.79
C LEU A 188 18.49 -0.85 -6.50
N ALA A 189 17.45 -0.45 -5.76
CA ALA A 189 16.13 -0.18 -6.32
C ALA A 189 16.15 0.85 -7.46
N ARG A 190 17.01 1.88 -7.37
CA ARG A 190 17.18 2.90 -8.43
C ARG A 190 17.81 2.37 -9.72
N ARG A 191 18.52 1.24 -9.67
CA ARG A 191 19.18 0.63 -10.84
C ARG A 191 18.36 -0.49 -11.46
N LEU A 192 17.25 -0.89 -10.84
CA LEU A 192 16.39 -1.93 -11.38
C LEU A 192 15.62 -1.38 -12.60
N PRO A 193 15.72 -2.04 -13.77
CA PRO A 193 14.89 -1.68 -14.91
C PRO A 193 13.42 -1.96 -14.59
N PRO A 194 12.46 -1.31 -15.26
CA PRO A 194 11.08 -1.75 -15.20
C PRO A 194 10.97 -3.20 -15.69
N HIS A 195 10.05 -3.97 -15.10
CA HIS A 195 9.72 -5.32 -15.54
C HIS A 195 8.22 -5.54 -15.46
N TRP A 196 7.54 -5.47 -16.59
CA TRP A 196 6.08 -5.63 -16.63
C TRP A 196 5.72 -6.97 -17.27
N ILE A 197 4.78 -7.66 -16.65
CA ILE A 197 4.22 -8.92 -17.17
C ILE A 197 2.70 -8.79 -17.21
N ASP A 198 2.05 -9.69 -17.94
CA ASP A 198 0.60 -9.87 -17.81
C ASP A 198 0.28 -10.74 -16.59
N PHE A 199 0.39 -10.14 -15.40
CA PHE A 199 0.12 -10.83 -14.14
C PHE A 199 -1.35 -11.25 -14.02
N ARG A 200 -2.28 -10.58 -14.72
CA ARG A 200 -3.71 -10.90 -14.65
C ARG A 200 -4.00 -12.21 -15.37
N ALA A 201 -3.50 -12.35 -16.59
CA ALA A 201 -3.58 -13.61 -17.32
C ALA A 201 -2.87 -14.74 -16.55
N ALA A 202 -1.71 -14.45 -15.94
CA ALA A 202 -0.97 -15.44 -15.17
C ALA A 202 -1.75 -15.91 -13.90
N LEU A 203 -2.37 -14.98 -13.17
CA LEU A 203 -3.22 -15.32 -12.01
C LEU A 203 -4.48 -16.08 -12.42
N ALA A 204 -5.11 -15.69 -13.53
CA ALA A 204 -6.28 -16.38 -14.07
C ALA A 204 -5.95 -17.83 -14.49
N ALA A 205 -4.75 -18.04 -15.04
CA ALA A 205 -4.22 -19.36 -15.37
C ALA A 205 -3.71 -20.15 -14.15
N GLY A 206 -3.84 -19.62 -12.92
CA GLY A 206 -3.41 -20.30 -11.70
C GLY A 206 -1.90 -20.45 -11.56
N LYS A 207 -1.10 -19.71 -12.32
CA LYS A 207 0.37 -19.76 -12.25
C LYS A 207 0.83 -19.33 -10.87
N THR A 208 1.79 -20.06 -10.31
CA THR A 208 2.54 -19.61 -9.14
C THR A 208 3.41 -18.41 -9.51
N PHE A 209 3.78 -17.60 -8.52
CA PHE A 209 4.65 -16.44 -8.72
C PHE A 209 5.92 -16.75 -9.55
N ARG A 210 6.53 -17.92 -9.33
CA ARG A 210 7.71 -18.37 -10.09
C ARG A 210 7.38 -18.68 -11.55
N GLU A 211 6.21 -19.25 -11.82
CA GLU A 211 5.75 -19.58 -13.17
C GLU A 211 5.29 -18.34 -13.95
N MET A 212 4.97 -17.23 -13.26
CA MET A 212 4.59 -15.97 -13.91
C MET A 212 5.76 -15.29 -14.63
N ASP A 213 7.00 -15.56 -14.22
CA ASP A 213 8.18 -14.86 -14.73
C ASP A 213 9.42 -15.77 -14.74
N ALA A 214 9.77 -16.23 -15.94
CA ALA A 214 10.95 -17.05 -16.17
C ALA A 214 12.26 -16.30 -15.88
N SER A 215 12.26 -14.96 -15.88
CA SER A 215 13.47 -14.17 -15.63
C SER A 215 13.95 -14.23 -14.18
N GLY A 216 13.08 -14.64 -13.24
CA GLY A 216 13.43 -14.78 -11.83
C GLY A 216 13.77 -13.45 -11.13
N ARG A 217 13.42 -12.30 -11.71
CA ARG A 217 13.74 -10.97 -11.17
C ARG A 217 13.14 -10.71 -9.79
N GLY A 218 12.01 -11.34 -9.48
CA GLY A 218 11.35 -11.25 -8.19
C GLY A 218 10.53 -9.97 -7.98
N TYR A 219 10.26 -9.19 -9.04
CA TYR A 219 9.38 -8.03 -9.01
C TYR A 219 8.67 -7.86 -10.36
N PHE A 220 7.45 -7.32 -10.34
CA PHE A 220 6.64 -6.93 -11.50
C PHE A 220 6.21 -5.47 -11.33
N GLY A 221 6.89 -4.57 -12.04
CA GLY A 221 6.69 -3.12 -11.99
C GLY A 221 7.98 -2.33 -12.11
N TRP A 222 7.96 -1.08 -11.65
CA TRP A 222 9.11 -0.17 -11.74
C TRP A 222 9.57 0.37 -10.37
N PRO A 223 10.37 -0.41 -9.60
CA PRO A 223 10.84 -0.01 -8.27
C PRO A 223 11.64 1.31 -8.27
N ALA A 224 12.36 1.61 -9.35
CA ALA A 224 13.18 2.81 -9.47
C ALA A 224 12.36 4.11 -9.50
N ALA A 225 11.11 4.05 -9.97
CA ALA A 225 10.19 5.18 -9.97
C ALA A 225 9.66 5.52 -8.57
N ALA A 226 9.78 4.62 -7.60
CA ALA A 226 9.16 4.74 -6.30
C ALA A 226 9.59 6.01 -5.54
N ARG A 227 8.64 6.67 -4.89
CA ARG A 227 8.86 7.86 -4.06
C ARG A 227 8.04 7.75 -2.79
N ALA A 228 8.62 8.15 -1.66
CA ALA A 228 7.92 8.18 -0.37
C ALA A 228 6.64 9.05 -0.42
N ALA A 229 6.64 10.14 -1.20
CA ALA A 229 5.46 10.98 -1.40
C ALA A 229 4.32 10.23 -2.08
N THR A 230 4.60 9.45 -3.13
CA THR A 230 3.63 8.55 -3.78
C THR A 230 3.06 7.56 -2.78
N GLY A 231 3.91 6.95 -1.96
CA GLY A 231 3.49 6.00 -0.93
C GLY A 231 2.55 6.61 0.12
N ARG A 232 2.86 7.82 0.63
CA ARG A 232 1.99 8.53 1.57
C ARG A 232 0.62 8.85 0.96
N ARG A 233 0.59 9.40 -0.26
CA ARG A 233 -0.66 9.73 -0.97
C ARG A 233 -1.47 8.47 -1.28
N GLY A 234 -0.83 7.43 -1.79
CA GLY A 234 -1.46 6.15 -2.11
C GLY A 234 -2.03 5.46 -0.88
N LEU A 235 -1.27 5.41 0.23
CA LEU A 235 -1.75 4.84 1.49
C LEU A 235 -2.97 5.60 2.02
N ALA A 236 -2.90 6.94 2.07
CA ALA A 236 -4.00 7.76 2.57
C ALA A 236 -5.27 7.61 1.72
N LEU A 237 -5.14 7.65 0.39
CA LEU A 237 -6.27 7.48 -0.52
C LEU A 237 -6.88 6.08 -0.40
N ARG A 238 -6.06 5.04 -0.44
CA ARG A 238 -6.52 3.64 -0.32
C ARG A 238 -7.18 3.39 1.03
N ALA A 239 -6.62 3.92 2.13
CA ALA A 239 -7.22 3.81 3.46
C ALA A 239 -8.61 4.46 3.50
N ARG A 240 -8.79 5.66 2.92
CA ARG A 240 -10.11 6.32 2.83
C ARG A 240 -11.11 5.49 2.02
N LEU A 241 -10.69 4.92 0.89
CA LEU A 241 -11.55 4.10 0.05
C LEU A 241 -11.98 2.81 0.76
N ILE A 242 -11.05 2.11 1.40
CA ILE A 242 -11.33 0.90 2.17
C ILE A 242 -12.24 1.22 3.37
N ALA A 243 -11.94 2.29 4.11
CA ALA A 243 -12.74 2.70 5.26
C ALA A 243 -14.20 2.98 4.87
N ARG A 244 -14.44 3.63 3.73
CA ARG A 244 -15.80 3.87 3.22
C ARG A 244 -16.56 2.56 2.98
N VAL A 245 -15.91 1.57 2.36
CA VAL A 245 -16.52 0.25 2.13
C VAL A 245 -16.82 -0.45 3.45
N LEU A 246 -15.86 -0.45 4.38
CA LEU A 246 -16.02 -1.09 5.69
C LEU A 246 -17.13 -0.46 6.53
N LEU A 247 -17.22 0.87 6.56
CA LEU A 247 -18.25 1.59 7.31
C LEU A 247 -19.65 1.33 6.73
N ALA A 248 -19.77 1.33 5.39
CA ALA A 248 -21.02 0.98 4.72
C ALA A 248 -21.45 -0.46 5.04
N GLU A 249 -20.48 -1.38 5.14
CA GLU A 249 -20.78 -2.77 5.48
C GLU A 249 -21.12 -2.93 6.98
N LEU A 250 -20.31 -2.41 7.89
CA LEU A 250 -20.53 -2.54 9.34
C LEU A 250 -21.89 -1.99 9.79
N GLY A 251 -22.45 -1.04 9.05
CA GLY A 251 -23.66 -0.31 9.43
C GLY A 251 -23.42 0.53 10.69
N PRO A 252 -24.47 1.15 11.24
CA PRO A 252 -24.35 1.90 12.48
C PRO A 252 -23.77 1.00 13.60
N LEU A 253 -22.85 1.58 14.38
CA LEU A 253 -22.47 1.00 15.66
C LEU A 253 -23.74 1.03 16.51
N ARG A 254 -24.28 -0.14 16.83
CA ARG A 254 -25.35 -0.22 17.83
C ARG A 254 -24.71 0.19 19.15
N THR A 255 -24.97 1.41 19.59
CA THR A 255 -24.76 1.81 20.99
C THR A 255 -25.65 0.88 21.82
N ARG A 256 -25.01 0.11 22.70
CA ARG A 256 -25.72 -0.59 23.76
C ARG A 256 -26.18 0.43 24.78
#